data_AF-A0A9N9RMY5-F1
#
_entry.id   AF-A0A9N9RMY5-F1
#
_cell.length_a   1.000
_cell.length_b   1.000
_cell.length_c   1.000
_cell.angle_alpha   90.00
_cell.angle_beta   90.00
_cell.angle_gamma   90.00
#
_symmetry.space_group_name_H-M   'P 1'
#
loop_
_entity.id
_entity.type
_entity.pdbx_description
1 polymer ?
#
loop_
_entity_poly.entity_id
_entity_poly.type
_entity_poly.pdbx_seq_one_letter_code
_entity_poly.pdbx_strand_id
1 'polypeptide(L)'
;MNNLKGKTSGFHLYLVEFYGKNNFDEKTTFEKVRGLANSSWNILPKEQRENYRYDSEVIGHDTVDRKVDKIIESFKAIQAKQNQKRTEAARKVKYFLEDTFDLFDWNSHVFLIGHVNYQVKDKNDFYPIEIGLVKYSFDEGLMDTMYIHINSSPLPIGNEKSARERSEDTHQLPFNTNFGVSFNEAKIQISKFLDNEKPFIFTLNEKDDIAAARYTFDKIMDTEVYVVPLENLLLRSYEALYKKDYANDPFDVLMNQNPWEFYDIGCEYHKDLAASKFCSLAKAKRWAYHLSKILLPPELLYPVKHTIC
;
A
#
# COMPACT_ATOMS: atom_id res chain seq x y z
N MET A 1 15.28 -52.13 -12.33
CA MET A 1 15.02 -50.67 -12.23
C MET A 1 13.53 -50.47 -12.07
N ASN A 2 13.03 -50.40 -10.83
CA ASN A 2 11.64 -50.08 -10.53
C ASN A 2 11.58 -49.45 -9.13
N ASN A 3 10.57 -48.63 -8.88
CA ASN A 3 10.26 -47.92 -7.62
C ASN A 3 10.90 -46.55 -7.39
N LEU A 4 10.45 -45.56 -8.16
CA LEU A 4 10.40 -44.16 -7.68
C LEU A 4 9.01 -43.51 -7.79
N LYS A 5 7.97 -44.22 -8.26
CA LYS A 5 6.61 -43.65 -8.39
C LYS A 5 5.73 -43.70 -7.12
N GLY A 6 6.08 -44.50 -6.10
CA GLY A 6 5.25 -44.68 -4.88
C GLY A 6 5.53 -43.73 -3.71
N LYS A 7 6.58 -42.89 -3.75
CA LYS A 7 6.87 -41.96 -2.65
C LYS A 7 6.01 -40.68 -2.68
N THR A 8 5.47 -40.34 -3.85
CA THR A 8 4.81 -39.04 -4.10
C THR A 8 3.33 -39.04 -3.74
N SER A 9 2.65 -40.19 -3.79
CA SER A 9 1.19 -40.29 -3.66
C SER A 9 0.66 -40.12 -2.23
N GLY A 10 1.34 -40.72 -1.24
CA GLY A 10 0.94 -40.58 0.16
C GLY A 10 1.07 -39.15 0.66
N PHE A 11 2.14 -38.45 0.25
CA PHE A 11 2.31 -37.03 0.56
C PHE A 11 1.26 -36.16 -0.15
N HIS A 12 0.91 -36.45 -1.41
CA HIS A 12 -0.15 -35.71 -2.11
C HIS A 12 -1.52 -35.87 -1.43
N LEU A 13 -1.87 -37.08 -0.97
CA LEU A 13 -3.09 -37.30 -0.22
C LEU A 13 -3.09 -36.51 1.10
N TYR A 14 -1.96 -36.54 1.81
CA TYR A 14 -1.77 -35.71 3.01
C TYR A 14 -1.89 -34.22 2.71
N LEU A 15 -1.29 -33.73 1.62
CA LEU A 15 -1.35 -32.33 1.22
C LEU A 15 -2.80 -31.86 0.98
N VAL A 16 -3.64 -32.71 0.36
CA VAL A 16 -5.06 -32.42 0.15
C VAL A 16 -5.80 -32.29 1.49
N GLU A 17 -5.56 -33.20 2.43
CA GLU A 17 -6.18 -33.14 3.75
C GLU A 17 -5.66 -31.96 4.58
N PHE A 18 -4.34 -31.74 4.56
CA PHE A 18 -3.69 -30.60 5.20
C PHE A 18 -4.27 -29.29 4.68
N TYR A 19 -4.47 -29.18 3.37
CA TYR A 19 -5.13 -28.02 2.77
C TYR A 19 -6.56 -27.86 3.29
N GLY A 20 -7.36 -28.92 3.29
CA GLY A 20 -8.76 -28.87 3.74
C GLY A 20 -8.94 -28.57 5.24
N LYS A 21 -7.95 -28.89 6.08
CA LYS A 21 -7.99 -28.65 7.53
C LYS A 21 -7.49 -27.27 7.95
N ASN A 22 -6.76 -26.57 7.10
CA ASN A 22 -6.13 -25.29 7.43
C ASN A 22 -6.81 -24.16 6.66
N ASN A 23 -7.23 -23.12 7.38
CA ASN A 23 -7.77 -21.91 6.76
C ASN A 23 -6.62 -21.03 6.24
N PHE A 24 -6.25 -21.22 4.98
CA PHE A 24 -5.30 -20.36 4.29
C PHE A 24 -5.96 -19.07 3.81
N ASP A 25 -5.26 -17.95 3.99
CA ASP A 25 -5.71 -16.66 3.46
C ASP A 25 -5.58 -16.60 1.93
N GLU A 26 -6.29 -15.65 1.31
CA GLU A 26 -6.23 -15.41 -0.14
C GLU A 26 -4.86 -14.95 -0.64
N LYS A 27 -3.91 -14.65 0.25
CA LYS A 27 -2.56 -14.17 -0.08
C LYS A 27 -1.53 -15.30 -0.05
N THR A 28 -1.89 -16.50 0.41
CA THR A 28 -1.01 -17.66 0.51
C THR A 28 -0.82 -18.30 -0.86
N THR A 29 0.40 -18.74 -1.17
CA THR A 29 0.70 -19.45 -2.42
C THR A 29 0.67 -20.97 -2.23
N PHE A 30 0.45 -21.70 -3.31
CA PHE A 30 0.53 -23.16 -3.29
C PHE A 30 1.90 -23.65 -2.80
N GLU A 31 2.99 -23.01 -3.20
CA GLU A 31 4.35 -23.33 -2.77
C GLU A 31 4.52 -23.19 -1.26
N LYS A 32 3.91 -22.14 -0.67
CA LYS A 32 3.94 -21.93 0.77
C LYS A 32 3.14 -23.00 1.51
N VAL A 33 1.93 -23.34 1.04
CA VAL A 33 1.15 -24.45 1.60
C VAL A 33 1.91 -25.77 1.50
N ARG A 34 2.46 -26.08 0.32
CA ARG A 34 3.25 -27.29 0.10
C ARG A 34 4.47 -27.34 1.01
N GLY A 35 5.14 -26.22 1.22
CA GLY A 35 6.27 -26.11 2.16
C GLY A 35 5.85 -26.42 3.60
N LEU A 36 4.76 -25.81 4.08
CA LEU A 36 4.20 -26.07 5.41
C LEU A 36 3.76 -27.53 5.59
N ALA A 37 3.06 -28.07 4.60
CA ALA A 37 2.64 -29.46 4.57
C ALA A 37 3.84 -30.41 4.59
N ASN A 38 4.89 -30.11 3.84
CA ASN A 38 6.12 -30.92 3.81
C ASN A 38 6.85 -30.91 5.15
N SER A 39 6.96 -29.75 5.79
CA SER A 39 7.55 -29.66 7.15
C SER A 39 6.73 -30.46 8.15
N SER A 40 5.40 -30.36 8.10
CA SER A 40 4.50 -31.12 8.97
C SER A 40 4.57 -32.63 8.70
N TRP A 41 4.59 -33.04 7.43
CA TRP A 41 4.71 -34.43 6.99
C TRP A 41 5.97 -35.11 7.50
N ASN A 42 7.11 -34.39 7.52
CA ASN A 42 8.38 -34.94 7.98
C ASN A 42 8.41 -35.23 9.50
N ILE A 43 7.53 -34.60 10.27
CA ILE A 43 7.40 -34.80 11.71
C ILE A 43 6.43 -35.96 12.02
N LEU A 44 5.60 -36.37 11.05
CA LEU A 44 4.63 -37.44 11.27
C LEU A 44 5.31 -38.79 11.59
N PRO A 45 4.75 -39.56 12.56
CA PRO A 45 5.17 -40.92 12.81
C PRO A 45 5.20 -41.77 11.54
N LYS A 46 6.14 -42.72 11.46
CA LYS A 46 6.27 -43.60 10.30
C LYS A 46 4.97 -44.34 10.00
N GLU A 47 4.29 -44.85 11.01
CA GLU A 47 3.01 -45.56 10.90
C GLU A 47 1.94 -44.71 10.19
N GLN A 48 1.77 -43.45 10.60
CA GLN A 48 0.81 -42.55 9.96
C GLN A 48 1.18 -42.27 8.49
N ARG A 49 2.47 -42.12 8.17
CA ARG A 49 2.92 -41.95 6.78
C ARG A 49 2.68 -43.18 5.91
N GLU A 50 2.78 -44.39 6.47
CA GLU A 50 2.44 -45.62 5.76
C GLU A 50 0.93 -45.73 5.53
N ASN A 51 0.09 -45.32 6.48
CA ASN A 51 -1.37 -45.27 6.29
C ASN A 51 -1.74 -44.38 5.09
N TYR A 52 -1.17 -43.18 5.00
CA TYR A 52 -1.38 -42.31 3.83
C TYR A 52 -0.92 -42.92 2.51
N ARG A 53 0.14 -43.74 2.51
CA ARG A 53 0.57 -44.45 1.31
C ARG A 53 -0.46 -45.50 0.91
N TYR A 54 -0.88 -46.34 1.85
CA TYR A 54 -1.91 -47.35 1.62
C TYR A 54 -3.20 -46.72 1.10
N ASP A 55 -3.71 -45.68 1.78
CA ASP A 55 -4.92 -44.97 1.38
C ASP A 55 -4.79 -44.36 -0.01
N SER A 56 -3.60 -43.83 -0.35
CA SER A 56 -3.34 -43.27 -1.70
C SER A 56 -3.33 -44.33 -2.81
N GLU A 57 -2.97 -45.58 -2.49
CA GLU A 57 -3.02 -46.71 -3.42
C GLU A 57 -4.48 -47.17 -3.60
N VAL A 58 -5.25 -47.26 -2.51
CA VAL A 58 -6.68 -47.62 -2.53
C VAL A 58 -7.52 -46.61 -3.32
N ILE A 59 -7.27 -45.31 -3.10
CA ILE A 59 -7.97 -44.23 -3.81
C ILE A 59 -7.52 -44.11 -5.28
N GLY A 60 -6.33 -44.62 -5.60
CA GLY A 60 -5.70 -44.53 -6.90
C GLY A 60 -4.95 -43.21 -7.09
N HIS A 61 -3.71 -43.30 -7.58
CA HIS A 61 -2.81 -42.16 -7.76
C HIS A 61 -3.40 -41.06 -8.64
N ASP A 62 -4.04 -41.43 -9.76
CA ASP A 62 -4.70 -40.47 -10.67
C ASP A 62 -5.79 -39.65 -9.97
N THR A 63 -6.53 -40.26 -9.05
CA THR A 63 -7.56 -39.58 -8.26
C THR A 63 -6.95 -38.57 -7.30
N VAL A 64 -5.84 -38.93 -6.65
CA VAL A 64 -5.12 -38.07 -5.70
C VAL A 64 -4.49 -36.88 -6.45
N ASP A 65 -3.83 -37.13 -7.58
CA ASP A 65 -3.21 -36.08 -8.38
C ASP A 65 -4.26 -35.08 -8.89
N ARG A 66 -5.43 -35.55 -9.36
CA ARG A 66 -6.55 -34.65 -9.72
C ARG A 66 -7.04 -33.77 -8.57
N LYS A 67 -6.98 -34.25 -7.33
CA LYS A 67 -7.34 -33.43 -6.15
C LYS A 67 -6.29 -32.36 -5.89
N VAL A 68 -5.00 -32.68 -6.05
CA VAL A 68 -3.91 -31.68 -5.95
C VAL A 68 -4.03 -30.64 -7.07
N ASP A 69 -4.31 -31.07 -8.30
CA ASP A 69 -4.50 -30.17 -9.44
C ASP A 69 -5.62 -29.17 -9.19
N LYS A 70 -6.76 -29.60 -8.63
CA LYS A 70 -7.85 -28.71 -8.22
C LYS A 70 -7.41 -27.64 -7.21
N ILE A 71 -6.56 -28.01 -6.24
CA ILE A 71 -5.99 -27.07 -5.27
C ILE A 71 -5.10 -26.06 -6.01
N ILE A 72 -4.22 -26.51 -6.90
CA ILE A 72 -3.34 -25.64 -7.70
C ILE A 72 -4.18 -24.68 -8.56
N GLU A 73 -5.22 -25.18 -9.23
CA GLU A 73 -6.15 -24.37 -10.04
C GLU A 73 -6.85 -23.30 -9.20
N SER A 74 -7.25 -23.63 -7.97
CA SER A 74 -7.84 -22.64 -7.05
C SER A 74 -6.88 -21.49 -6.72
N PHE A 75 -5.61 -21.80 -6.43
CA PHE A 75 -4.58 -20.78 -6.21
C PHE A 75 -4.30 -19.94 -7.45
N LYS A 76 -4.23 -20.57 -8.63
CA LYS A 76 -4.08 -19.87 -9.91
C LYS A 76 -5.25 -18.93 -10.17
N ALA A 77 -6.48 -19.33 -9.89
CA ALA A 77 -7.66 -18.50 -10.05
C ALA A 77 -7.65 -17.28 -9.11
N ILE A 78 -7.25 -17.47 -7.85
CA ILE A 78 -7.09 -16.37 -6.88
C ILE A 78 -6.02 -15.38 -7.36
N GLN A 79 -4.86 -15.89 -7.77
CA GLN A 79 -3.76 -15.06 -8.27
C GLN A 79 -4.13 -14.33 -9.57
N ALA A 80 -4.83 -15.00 -10.49
CA ALA A 80 -5.34 -14.38 -11.71
C ALA A 80 -6.33 -13.25 -11.39
N LYS A 81 -7.24 -13.46 -10.44
CA LYS A 81 -8.18 -12.43 -9.97
C LYS A 81 -7.46 -11.23 -9.34
N GLN A 82 -6.42 -11.47 -8.54
CA GLN A 82 -5.60 -10.40 -7.97
C GLN A 82 -4.82 -9.63 -9.04
N ASN A 83 -4.22 -10.33 -10.00
CA ASN A 83 -3.53 -9.72 -11.12
C ASN A 83 -4.49 -8.91 -12.01
N GLN A 84 -5.68 -9.43 -12.28
CA GLN A 84 -6.71 -8.73 -13.03
C GLN A 84 -7.12 -7.43 -12.33
N LYS A 85 -7.37 -7.45 -11.01
CA LYS A 85 -7.65 -6.24 -10.23
C LYS A 85 -6.51 -5.22 -10.32
N ARG A 86 -5.25 -5.67 -10.22
CA ARG A 86 -4.07 -4.80 -10.35
C ARG A 86 -3.97 -4.16 -11.75
N THR A 87 -4.17 -4.96 -12.79
CA THR A 87 -4.16 -4.48 -14.18
C THR A 87 -5.29 -3.48 -14.43
N GLU A 88 -6.48 -3.73 -13.90
CA GLU A 88 -7.61 -2.82 -14.02
C GLU A 88 -7.35 -1.50 -13.28
N ALA A 89 -6.82 -1.54 -12.05
CA ALA A 89 -6.44 -0.34 -11.31
C ALA A 89 -5.37 0.47 -12.06
N ALA A 90 -4.33 -0.18 -12.59
CA ALA A 90 -3.30 0.48 -13.38
C ALA A 90 -3.89 1.15 -14.64
N ARG A 91 -4.84 0.48 -15.31
CA ARG A 91 -5.56 1.03 -16.45
C ARG A 91 -6.40 2.26 -16.09
N LYS A 92 -7.11 2.23 -14.95
CA LYS A 92 -7.90 3.38 -14.47
C LYS A 92 -7.03 4.58 -14.13
N VAL A 93 -5.89 4.36 -13.46
CA VAL A 93 -4.89 5.42 -13.20
C VAL A 93 -4.36 6.01 -14.50
N LYS A 94 -4.02 5.14 -15.48
CA LYS A 94 -3.57 5.59 -16.79
C LYS A 94 -4.61 6.50 -17.47
N TYR A 95 -5.86 6.05 -17.56
CA TYR A 95 -6.91 6.86 -18.19
C TYR A 95 -7.21 8.15 -17.44
N PHE A 96 -7.21 8.12 -16.10
CA PHE A 96 -7.37 9.33 -15.32
C PHE A 96 -6.29 10.37 -15.65
N LEU A 97 -5.02 9.96 -15.73
CA LEU A 97 -3.93 10.86 -16.09
C LEU A 97 -4.00 11.30 -17.56
N GLU A 98 -4.36 10.41 -18.49
CA GLU A 98 -4.56 10.79 -19.90
C GLU A 98 -5.68 11.81 -20.03
N ASP A 99 -6.87 11.51 -19.50
CA ASP A 99 -8.03 12.40 -19.56
C ASP A 99 -7.74 13.74 -18.88
N THR A 100 -7.09 13.74 -17.70
CA THR A 100 -6.80 14.98 -16.97
C THR A 100 -5.86 15.89 -17.77
N PHE A 101 -4.80 15.34 -18.37
CA PHE A 101 -3.78 16.12 -19.06
C PHE A 101 -4.09 16.41 -20.54
N ASP A 102 -5.01 15.66 -21.16
CA ASP A 102 -5.54 15.96 -22.49
C ASP A 102 -6.56 17.11 -22.45
N LEU A 103 -7.12 17.41 -21.28
CA LEU A 103 -7.94 18.59 -21.07
C LEU A 103 -7.08 19.86 -21.02
N PHE A 104 -7.56 20.93 -21.66
CA PHE A 104 -6.85 22.22 -21.76
C PHE A 104 -6.61 22.92 -20.41
N ASP A 105 -7.20 22.44 -19.31
CA ASP A 105 -7.25 23.11 -18.01
C ASP A 105 -6.70 22.24 -16.86
N TRP A 106 -5.75 21.36 -17.14
CA TRP A 106 -5.13 20.51 -16.11
C TRP A 106 -4.44 21.32 -15.01
N ASN A 107 -4.04 22.56 -15.27
CA ASN A 107 -3.46 23.45 -14.26
C ASN A 107 -4.46 23.80 -13.14
N SER A 108 -5.75 23.94 -13.49
CA SER A 108 -6.84 24.18 -12.54
C SER A 108 -7.36 22.90 -11.88
N HIS A 109 -6.95 21.72 -12.37
CA HIS A 109 -7.38 20.46 -11.79
C HIS A 109 -6.92 20.33 -10.35
N VAL A 110 -7.82 19.87 -9.47
CA VAL A 110 -7.52 19.67 -8.06
C VAL A 110 -6.95 18.27 -7.85
N PHE A 111 -5.65 18.20 -7.64
CA PHE A 111 -4.94 17.00 -7.26
C PHE A 111 -4.99 16.80 -5.74
N LEU A 112 -5.17 15.55 -5.31
CA LEU A 112 -5.06 15.15 -3.91
C LEU A 112 -3.69 14.53 -3.65
N ILE A 113 -2.87 15.19 -2.84
CA ILE A 113 -1.55 14.70 -2.45
C ILE A 113 -1.61 14.27 -0.99
N GLY A 114 -1.01 13.13 -0.64
CA GLY A 114 -1.24 12.53 0.67
C GLY A 114 -0.14 11.62 1.16
N HIS A 115 0.09 11.60 2.48
CA HIS A 115 1.02 10.69 3.15
C HIS A 115 0.35 10.02 4.35
N VAL A 116 0.80 8.80 4.68
CA VAL A 116 0.36 8.05 5.85
C VAL A 116 1.55 7.57 6.68
N ASN A 117 1.64 8.00 7.94
CA ASN A 117 2.52 7.37 8.92
C ASN A 117 1.83 6.15 9.54
N TYR A 118 2.64 5.16 9.91
CA TYR A 118 2.19 3.94 10.57
C TYR A 118 3.13 3.53 11.72
N GLN A 119 2.57 2.89 12.75
CA GLN A 119 3.31 2.44 13.94
C GLN A 119 4.12 1.18 13.66
N VAL A 120 3.50 0.20 12.99
CA VAL A 120 4.15 -1.07 12.67
C VAL A 120 3.56 -1.67 11.40
N LYS A 121 4.38 -2.48 10.74
CA LYS A 121 3.98 -3.36 9.64
C LYS A 121 4.09 -4.80 10.14
N ASP A 122 2.96 -5.47 10.30
CA ASP A 122 2.93 -6.90 10.63
C ASP A 122 2.56 -7.69 9.36
N LYS A 123 3.53 -8.40 8.81
CA LYS A 123 3.45 -9.06 7.50
C LYS A 123 3.11 -8.06 6.39
N ASN A 124 1.85 -8.00 5.98
CA ASN A 124 1.33 -7.12 4.94
C ASN A 124 0.32 -6.10 5.48
N ASP A 125 0.09 -6.08 6.78
CA ASP A 125 -0.86 -5.18 7.43
C ASP A 125 -0.12 -4.00 8.03
N PHE A 126 -0.65 -2.81 7.81
CA PHE A 126 -0.10 -1.57 8.34
C PHE A 126 -0.99 -1.07 9.48
N TYR A 127 -0.38 -0.48 10.50
CA TYR A 127 -1.10 0.10 11.64
C TYR A 127 -0.97 1.62 11.57
N PRO A 128 -1.79 2.31 10.74
CA PRO A 128 -1.67 3.75 10.51
C PRO A 128 -1.88 4.55 11.80
N ILE A 129 -1.16 5.64 11.95
CA ILE A 129 -1.28 6.53 13.12
C ILE A 129 -1.52 7.99 12.74
N GLU A 130 -1.20 8.37 11.51
CA GLU A 130 -1.42 9.73 11.05
C GLU A 130 -1.65 9.71 9.53
N ILE A 131 -2.63 10.49 9.09
CA ILE A 131 -2.88 10.82 7.68
C ILE A 131 -2.71 12.32 7.52
N GLY A 132 -2.03 12.75 6.46
CA GLY A 132 -2.06 14.12 5.97
C GLY A 132 -2.47 14.14 4.52
N LEU A 133 -3.48 14.94 4.16
CA LEU A 133 -3.93 15.15 2.79
C LEU A 133 -3.95 16.64 2.47
N VAL A 134 -3.67 16.97 1.21
CA VAL A 134 -3.75 18.33 0.68
C VAL A 134 -4.47 18.33 -0.67
N LYS A 135 -5.36 19.30 -0.87
CA LYS A 135 -5.92 19.68 -2.17
C LYS A 135 -4.97 20.71 -2.81
N TYR A 136 -4.54 20.45 -4.02
CA TYR A 136 -3.55 21.25 -4.73
C TYR A 136 -3.92 21.40 -6.21
N SER A 137 -3.78 22.60 -6.76
CA SER A 137 -3.75 22.82 -8.21
C SER A 137 -2.53 23.65 -8.59
N PHE A 138 -2.13 23.62 -9.85
CA PHE A 138 -0.99 24.42 -10.30
C PHE A 138 -1.34 25.91 -10.34
N ASP A 139 -2.59 26.25 -10.64
CA ASP A 139 -3.04 27.65 -10.67
C ASP A 139 -3.18 28.26 -9.27
N GLU A 140 -3.77 27.54 -8.32
CA GLU A 140 -4.03 28.06 -6.98
C GLU A 140 -3.00 27.68 -5.93
N GLY A 141 -2.16 26.68 -6.21
CA GLY A 141 -1.23 26.10 -5.26
C GLY A 141 -1.96 25.25 -4.22
N LEU A 142 -1.53 25.33 -2.96
CA LEU A 142 -2.16 24.67 -1.83
C LEU A 142 -3.54 25.31 -1.55
N MET A 143 -4.61 24.54 -1.75
CA MET A 143 -5.99 25.02 -1.65
C MET A 143 -6.62 24.71 -0.29
N ASP A 144 -6.48 23.47 0.17
CA ASP A 144 -7.05 23.01 1.44
C ASP A 144 -6.24 21.84 2.00
N THR A 145 -6.32 21.62 3.30
CA THR A 145 -5.55 20.57 4.00
C THR A 145 -6.35 19.89 5.08
N MET A 146 -6.10 18.60 5.26
CA MET A 146 -6.60 17.85 6.41
C MET A 146 -5.49 17.01 7.02
N TYR A 147 -5.60 16.78 8.33
CA TYR A 147 -4.76 15.81 9.03
C TYR A 147 -5.60 15.08 10.06
N ILE A 148 -5.27 13.81 10.30
CA ILE A 148 -5.98 12.95 11.23
C ILE A 148 -4.95 12.09 11.97
N HIS A 149 -4.98 12.11 13.29
CA HIS A 149 -4.35 11.06 14.08
C HIS A 149 -5.30 9.88 14.20
N ILE A 150 -4.83 8.66 13.90
CA ILE A 150 -5.64 7.45 13.89
C ILE A 150 -5.20 6.51 15.01
N ASN A 151 -6.19 6.00 15.71
CA ASN A 151 -6.01 4.97 16.69
C ASN A 151 -6.07 3.57 16.04
N SER A 152 -4.90 2.96 15.86
CA SER A 152 -4.75 1.59 15.37
C SER A 152 -4.56 0.54 16.48
N SER A 153 -4.81 0.90 17.74
CA SER A 153 -4.67 -0.04 18.87
C SER A 153 -5.83 -1.05 18.91
N PRO A 154 -5.61 -2.29 19.41
CA PRO A 154 -4.35 -2.80 19.94
C PRO A 154 -3.35 -3.18 18.84
N LEU A 155 -2.06 -3.03 19.14
CA LEU A 155 -0.98 -3.51 18.27
C LEU A 155 -0.87 -5.05 18.30
N PRO A 156 -0.34 -5.68 17.24
CA PRO A 156 -0.13 -7.13 17.23
C PRO A 156 0.83 -7.56 18.35
N ILE A 157 0.59 -8.75 18.91
CA ILE A 157 1.45 -9.33 19.94
C ILE A 157 2.88 -9.46 19.41
N GLY A 158 3.86 -9.06 20.23
CA GLY A 158 5.29 -9.13 19.90
C GLY A 158 5.82 -7.96 19.08
N ASN A 159 4.97 -7.00 18.66
CA ASN A 159 5.38 -5.86 17.84
C ASN A 159 5.65 -4.57 18.63
N GLU A 160 5.51 -4.58 19.96
CA GLU A 160 5.68 -3.37 20.79
C GLU A 160 7.07 -2.75 20.64
N LYS A 161 8.13 -3.57 20.61
CA LYS A 161 9.50 -3.10 20.40
C LYS A 161 9.65 -2.37 19.06
N SER A 162 9.18 -2.98 17.97
CA SER A 162 9.27 -2.40 16.63
C SER A 162 8.42 -1.14 16.48
N ALA A 163 7.26 -1.08 17.14
CA ALA A 163 6.44 0.12 17.16
C ALA A 163 7.12 1.28 17.91
N ARG A 164 7.80 0.98 19.03
CA ARG A 164 8.59 1.96 19.77
C ARG A 164 9.75 2.50 18.93
N GLU A 165 10.57 1.61 18.38
CA GLU A 165 11.72 1.99 17.53
C GLU A 165 11.25 2.87 16.36
N ARG A 166 10.18 2.46 15.67
CA ARG A 166 9.63 3.24 14.57
C ARG A 166 9.11 4.60 15.01
N SER A 167 8.44 4.67 16.16
CA SER A 167 7.99 5.94 16.72
C SER A 167 9.17 6.88 16.96
N GLU A 168 10.22 6.41 17.61
CA GLU A 168 11.41 7.21 17.94
C GLU A 168 12.15 7.68 16.67
N ASP A 169 12.28 6.80 15.67
CA ASP A 169 13.04 7.06 14.44
C ASP A 169 12.27 7.87 13.39
N THR A 170 10.94 7.83 13.42
CA THR A 170 10.09 8.40 12.36
C THR A 170 9.07 9.38 12.93
N HIS A 171 7.82 8.99 13.10
CA HIS A 171 6.71 9.89 13.34
C HIS A 171 6.71 10.57 14.73
N GLN A 172 7.44 10.09 15.73
CA GLN A 172 7.49 10.67 17.09
C GLN A 172 6.11 10.86 17.74
N LEU A 173 5.15 10.02 17.37
CA LEU A 173 3.80 9.99 17.94
C LEU A 173 3.74 8.90 19.01
N PRO A 174 2.96 9.06 20.09
CA PRO A 174 2.96 8.10 21.18
C PRO A 174 2.55 6.70 20.68
N PHE A 175 3.43 5.72 20.85
CA PHE A 175 3.12 4.32 20.53
C PHE A 175 2.29 3.70 21.65
N ASN A 176 1.40 2.75 21.31
CA ASN A 176 0.62 1.97 22.29
C ASN A 176 -0.25 2.82 23.25
N THR A 177 -0.86 3.88 22.72
CA THR A 177 -1.83 4.72 23.45
C THR A 177 -3.14 4.77 22.67
N ASN A 178 -4.24 5.13 23.34
CA ASN A 178 -5.53 5.41 22.70
C ASN A 178 -5.50 6.80 22.04
N PHE A 179 -4.53 7.01 21.16
CA PHE A 179 -4.22 8.29 20.52
C PHE A 179 -4.86 8.37 19.14
N GLY A 180 -5.55 9.48 18.88
CA GLY A 180 -6.28 9.68 17.64
C GLY A 180 -7.69 9.10 17.65
N VAL A 181 -8.35 9.23 16.50
CA VAL A 181 -9.75 8.85 16.30
C VAL A 181 -9.86 7.41 15.78
N SER A 182 -11.05 6.84 15.89
CA SER A 182 -11.36 5.52 15.31
C SER A 182 -11.36 5.55 13.77
N PHE A 183 -11.27 4.39 13.12
CA PHE A 183 -11.38 4.30 11.66
C PHE A 183 -12.72 4.85 11.12
N ASN A 184 -13.82 4.68 11.87
CA ASN A 184 -15.13 5.20 11.47
C ASN A 184 -15.18 6.74 11.51
N GLU A 185 -14.59 7.35 12.53
CA GLU A 185 -14.48 8.81 12.61
C GLU A 185 -13.53 9.35 11.53
N ALA A 186 -12.40 8.67 11.29
CA ALA A 186 -11.48 9.03 10.21
C ALA A 186 -12.18 8.98 8.85
N LYS A 187 -12.99 7.95 8.60
CA LYS A 187 -13.82 7.83 7.39
C LYS A 187 -14.74 9.02 7.21
N ILE A 188 -15.48 9.43 8.24
CA ILE A 188 -16.39 10.58 8.18
C ILE A 188 -15.62 11.86 7.82
N GLN A 189 -14.46 12.07 8.45
CA GLN A 189 -13.62 13.24 8.19
C GLN A 189 -13.03 13.24 6.76
N ILE A 190 -12.54 12.10 6.30
CA ILE A 190 -12.01 11.93 4.93
C ILE A 190 -13.13 12.09 3.90
N SER A 191 -14.27 11.43 4.05
CA SER A 191 -15.41 11.57 3.14
C SER A 191 -15.88 13.01 3.03
N LYS A 192 -15.89 13.75 4.14
CA LYS A 192 -16.23 15.18 4.15
C LYS A 192 -15.19 16.01 3.40
N PHE A 193 -13.89 15.76 3.60
CA PHE A 193 -12.84 16.49 2.89
C PHE A 193 -12.83 16.21 1.39
N LEU A 194 -13.14 14.97 1.00
CA LEU A 194 -13.19 14.53 -0.39
C LEU A 194 -14.51 14.88 -1.10
N ASP A 195 -15.47 15.53 -0.41
CA ASP A 195 -16.80 15.82 -0.93
C ASP A 195 -17.53 14.58 -1.50
N ASN A 196 -17.21 13.39 -0.95
CA ASN A 196 -17.66 12.06 -1.39
C ASN A 196 -17.25 11.64 -2.82
N GLU A 197 -16.23 12.27 -3.41
CA GLU A 197 -15.66 11.82 -4.67
C GLU A 197 -14.78 10.56 -4.49
N LYS A 198 -14.47 9.88 -5.60
CA LYS A 198 -13.52 8.75 -5.62
C LYS A 198 -12.14 9.28 -5.99
N PRO A 199 -11.23 9.49 -5.02
CA PRO A 199 -10.01 10.22 -5.30
C PRO A 199 -8.90 9.34 -5.88
N PHE A 200 -8.08 9.99 -6.69
CA PHE A 200 -6.70 9.58 -6.93
C PHE A 200 -5.82 10.34 -5.94
N ILE A 201 -5.18 9.62 -5.02
CA ILE A 201 -4.29 10.19 -4.01
C ILE A 201 -2.86 9.94 -4.44
N PHE A 202 -2.12 11.03 -4.66
CA PHE A 202 -0.72 10.98 -5.04
C PHE A 202 0.18 10.97 -3.80
N THR A 203 1.05 9.98 -3.71
CA THR A 203 2.05 9.85 -2.64
C THR A 203 3.41 9.51 -3.24
N LEU A 204 4.48 9.95 -2.59
CA LEU A 204 5.83 9.60 -3.00
C LEU A 204 6.04 8.08 -2.94
N ASN A 205 6.78 7.53 -3.90
CA ASN A 205 7.05 6.11 -3.98
C ASN A 205 8.29 5.70 -3.16
N GLU A 206 8.28 6.03 -1.87
CA GLU A 206 9.32 5.61 -0.92
C GLU A 206 8.95 4.29 -0.26
N LYS A 207 9.87 3.32 -0.27
CA LYS A 207 9.83 2.03 0.47
C LYS A 207 8.44 1.40 0.63
N ASP A 208 7.70 1.79 1.67
CA ASP A 208 6.41 1.21 2.07
C ASP A 208 5.24 2.22 1.96
N ASP A 209 5.46 3.47 1.55
CA ASP A 209 4.48 4.56 1.66
C ASP A 209 3.25 4.32 0.78
N ILE A 210 3.45 3.91 -0.48
CA ILE A 210 2.34 3.50 -1.37
C ILE A 210 1.54 2.35 -0.75
N ALA A 211 2.22 1.35 -0.17
CA ALA A 211 1.56 0.18 0.41
C ALA A 211 0.81 0.53 1.70
N ALA A 212 1.39 1.39 2.54
CA ALA A 212 0.78 1.88 3.78
C ALA A 212 -0.45 2.76 3.49
N ALA A 213 -0.35 3.67 2.53
CA ALA A 213 -1.47 4.51 2.09
C ALA A 213 -2.60 3.64 1.51
N ARG A 214 -2.29 2.70 0.59
CA ARG A 214 -3.30 1.78 0.03
C ARG A 214 -4.00 0.98 1.12
N TYR A 215 -3.23 0.32 1.99
CA TYR A 215 -3.79 -0.44 3.11
C TYR A 215 -4.72 0.43 3.97
N THR A 216 -4.29 1.66 4.26
CA THR A 216 -5.03 2.57 5.12
C THR A 216 -6.35 3.03 4.49
N PHE A 217 -6.32 3.47 3.24
CA PHE A 217 -7.54 3.90 2.54
C PHE A 217 -8.47 2.71 2.25
N ASP A 218 -7.95 1.53 1.89
CA ASP A 218 -8.77 0.31 1.71
C ASP A 218 -9.47 -0.12 3.01
N LYS A 219 -8.85 0.16 4.17
CA LYS A 219 -9.41 -0.19 5.49
C LYS A 219 -10.43 0.81 6.00
N ILE A 220 -10.29 2.08 5.63
CA ILE A 220 -11.13 3.19 6.13
C ILE A 220 -12.29 3.47 5.18
N MET A 221 -12.06 3.41 3.87
CA MET A 221 -13.01 3.85 2.86
C MET A 221 -13.82 2.67 2.32
N ASP A 222 -15.13 2.87 2.16
CA ASP A 222 -15.99 1.89 1.47
C ASP A 222 -15.84 1.98 -0.06
N THR A 223 -15.41 3.16 -0.52
CA THR A 223 -15.20 3.46 -1.93
C THR A 223 -13.77 3.15 -2.32
N GLU A 224 -13.60 2.67 -3.53
CA GLU A 224 -12.27 2.44 -4.11
C GLU A 224 -11.49 3.76 -4.18
N VAL A 225 -10.29 3.78 -3.58
CA VAL A 225 -9.33 4.89 -3.61
C VAL A 225 -8.10 4.44 -4.38
N TYR A 226 -7.65 5.25 -5.33
CA TYR A 226 -6.44 4.95 -6.10
C TYR A 226 -5.25 5.70 -5.54
N VAL A 227 -4.34 4.97 -4.90
CA VAL A 227 -3.05 5.56 -4.50
C VAL A 227 -2.06 5.43 -5.64
N VAL A 228 -1.57 6.57 -6.12
CA VAL A 228 -0.73 6.73 -7.30
C VAL A 228 0.63 7.28 -6.88
N PRO A 229 1.75 6.78 -7.46
CA PRO A 229 3.05 7.43 -7.33
C PRO A 229 2.98 8.90 -7.75
N LEU A 230 3.44 9.80 -6.89
CA LEU A 230 3.48 11.24 -7.15
C LEU A 230 4.38 11.58 -8.34
N GLU A 231 5.38 10.74 -8.61
CA GLU A 231 6.29 10.85 -9.74
C GLU A 231 5.55 10.69 -11.07
N ASN A 232 4.44 9.95 -11.11
CA ASN A 232 3.58 9.90 -12.28
C ASN A 232 2.90 11.25 -12.54
N LEU A 233 2.49 11.97 -11.48
CA LEU A 233 1.92 13.30 -11.64
C LEU A 233 2.98 14.25 -12.20
N LEU A 234 4.18 14.24 -11.63
CA LEU A 234 5.29 15.06 -12.10
C LEU A 234 5.64 14.78 -13.57
N LEU A 235 5.82 13.52 -13.95
CA LEU A 235 6.11 13.12 -15.33
C LEU A 235 5.04 13.65 -16.29
N ARG A 236 3.76 13.44 -15.99
CA ARG A 236 2.66 13.84 -16.87
C ARG A 236 2.52 15.36 -16.99
N SER A 237 2.68 16.09 -15.89
CA SER A 237 2.76 17.55 -15.91
C SER A 237 3.92 18.05 -16.76
N TYR A 238 5.09 17.42 -16.63
CA TYR A 238 6.28 17.79 -17.38
C TYR A 238 6.11 17.53 -18.89
N GLU A 239 5.58 16.36 -19.27
CA GLU A 239 5.26 16.02 -20.66
C GLU A 239 4.26 17.02 -21.27
N ALA A 240 3.22 17.40 -20.51
CA ALA A 240 2.21 18.36 -20.95
C ALA A 240 2.78 19.77 -21.17
N LEU A 241 3.68 20.24 -20.29
CA LEU A 241 4.33 21.55 -20.41
C LEU A 241 5.32 21.61 -21.57
N TYR A 242 6.19 20.60 -21.69
CA TYR A 242 7.32 20.64 -22.63
C TYR A 242 7.08 19.92 -23.95
N LYS A 243 5.92 19.25 -24.10
CA LYS A 243 5.50 18.51 -25.31
C LYS A 243 6.56 17.51 -25.80
N LYS A 244 7.20 16.81 -24.87
CA LYS A 244 8.28 15.85 -25.11
C LYS A 244 8.13 14.66 -24.17
N ASP A 245 8.53 13.50 -24.66
CA ASP A 245 8.58 12.26 -23.88
C ASP A 245 9.85 12.22 -23.03
N TYR A 246 9.66 12.05 -21.73
CA TYR A 246 10.73 12.01 -20.71
C TYR A 246 10.66 10.74 -19.86
N ALA A 247 10.15 9.63 -20.40
CA ALA A 247 9.93 8.39 -19.66
C ALA A 247 11.16 7.81 -18.92
N ASN A 248 12.39 8.30 -19.21
CA ASN A 248 13.64 7.86 -18.58
C ASN A 248 14.28 8.89 -17.64
N ASP A 249 13.65 10.04 -17.41
CA ASP A 249 14.20 11.06 -16.53
C ASP A 249 14.08 10.65 -15.05
N PRO A 250 15.05 11.01 -14.19
CA PRO A 250 15.10 10.54 -12.80
C PRO A 250 14.16 11.34 -11.90
N PHE A 251 12.85 11.34 -12.21
CA PHE A 251 11.82 12.06 -11.45
C PHE A 251 11.77 11.63 -9.98
N ASP A 252 12.08 10.37 -9.68
CA ASP A 252 12.26 9.90 -8.30
C ASP A 252 13.36 10.71 -7.58
N VAL A 253 14.50 10.96 -8.23
CA VAL A 253 15.61 11.73 -7.63
C VAL A 253 15.20 13.18 -7.43
N LEU A 254 14.47 13.76 -8.40
CA LEU A 254 13.96 15.12 -8.27
C LEU A 254 13.01 15.22 -7.08
N MET A 255 12.02 14.32 -6.96
CA MET A 255 11.03 14.38 -5.88
C MET A 255 11.59 14.08 -4.49
N ASN A 256 12.70 13.34 -4.41
CA ASN A 256 13.40 13.09 -3.16
C ASN A 256 14.24 14.29 -2.66
N GLN A 257 14.38 15.35 -3.46
CA GLN A 257 14.96 16.60 -2.95
C GLN A 257 13.97 17.24 -1.98
N ASN A 258 14.33 17.34 -0.71
CA ASN A 258 13.48 17.90 0.34
C ASN A 258 14.00 19.27 0.83
N PRO A 259 13.96 20.33 0.00
CA PRO A 259 14.57 21.62 0.35
C PRO A 259 13.84 22.33 1.50
N TRP A 260 12.65 21.85 1.88
CA TRP A 260 11.83 22.45 2.93
C TRP A 260 11.70 21.60 4.19
N GLU A 261 12.56 20.60 4.38
CA GLU A 261 12.48 19.67 5.52
C GLU A 261 12.36 20.38 6.87
N PHE A 262 13.06 21.50 7.02
CA PHE A 262 13.19 22.26 8.27
C PHE A 262 12.06 23.28 8.54
N TYR A 263 11.09 23.43 7.62
CA TYR A 263 9.99 24.37 7.82
C TYR A 263 8.86 23.78 8.65
N ASP A 264 8.31 24.62 9.54
CA ASP A 264 7.29 24.21 10.50
C ASP A 264 5.86 24.30 9.94
N ILE A 265 5.56 23.40 9.00
CA ILE A 265 4.28 23.34 8.27
C ILE A 265 3.40 22.14 8.64
N GLY A 266 3.80 21.38 9.67
CA GLY A 266 3.10 20.19 10.15
C GLY A 266 1.85 20.47 10.96
N CYS A 267 1.31 19.42 11.59
CA CYS A 267 0.22 19.51 12.56
C CYS A 267 0.74 20.09 13.88
N GLU A 268 -0.14 20.67 14.69
CA GLU A 268 0.22 21.35 15.94
C GLU A 268 1.07 20.47 16.87
N TYR A 269 0.73 19.18 17.00
CA TYR A 269 1.50 18.23 17.80
C TYR A 269 2.98 18.16 17.38
N HIS A 270 3.25 18.04 16.07
CA HIS A 270 4.63 17.97 15.58
C HIS A 270 5.33 19.33 15.59
N LYS A 271 4.59 20.45 15.55
CA LYS A 271 5.17 21.79 15.77
C LYS A 271 5.72 21.92 17.17
N ASP A 272 4.93 21.53 18.17
CA ASP A 272 5.30 21.60 19.58
C ASP A 272 6.53 20.74 19.91
N LEU A 273 6.73 19.65 19.18
CA LEU A 273 7.90 18.77 19.30
C LEU A 273 9.09 19.17 18.43
N ALA A 274 9.00 20.24 17.63
CA ALA A 274 9.96 20.58 16.58
C ALA A 274 10.26 19.39 15.64
N ALA A 275 9.24 18.56 15.39
CA ALA A 275 9.30 17.30 14.67
C ALA A 275 8.49 17.32 13.35
N SER A 276 8.14 18.51 12.85
CA SER A 276 7.38 18.72 11.60
C SER A 276 8.00 18.03 10.38
N LYS A 277 9.29 17.68 10.38
CA LYS A 277 9.88 16.87 9.31
C LYS A 277 9.22 15.49 9.16
N PHE A 278 8.69 14.92 10.25
CA PHE A 278 8.09 13.60 10.25
C PHE A 278 6.57 13.59 10.10
N CYS A 279 5.93 14.76 10.24
CA CYS A 279 4.48 14.91 10.10
C CYS A 279 4.00 14.56 8.68
N SER A 280 2.96 13.75 8.59
CA SER A 280 2.34 13.37 7.32
C SER A 280 1.79 14.57 6.56
N LEU A 281 1.18 15.53 7.26
CA LEU A 281 0.70 16.77 6.64
C LEU A 281 1.85 17.61 6.10
N ALA A 282 2.95 17.71 6.85
CA ALA A 282 4.11 18.46 6.38
C ALA A 282 4.72 17.83 5.14
N LYS A 283 4.85 16.49 5.09
CA LYS A 283 5.32 15.77 3.90
C LYS A 283 4.45 16.09 2.68
N ALA A 284 3.13 15.94 2.80
CA ALA A 284 2.21 16.22 1.70
C ALA A 284 2.29 17.68 1.20
N LYS A 285 2.38 18.66 2.10
CA LYS A 285 2.60 20.07 1.74
C LYS A 285 3.94 20.30 1.02
N ARG A 286 5.04 19.73 1.53
CA ARG A 286 6.37 19.87 0.90
C ARG A 286 6.38 19.31 -0.51
N TRP A 287 5.71 18.19 -0.73
CA TRP A 287 5.56 17.62 -2.06
C TRP A 287 4.78 18.54 -3.02
N ALA A 288 3.68 19.15 -2.55
CA ALA A 288 2.94 20.14 -3.33
C ALA A 288 3.79 21.36 -3.70
N TYR A 289 4.55 21.91 -2.74
CA TYR A 289 5.49 23.01 -3.03
C TYR A 289 6.60 22.59 -3.98
N HIS A 290 7.05 21.35 -3.90
CA HIS A 290 8.09 20.83 -4.79
C HIS A 290 7.62 20.71 -6.22
N LEU A 291 6.40 20.21 -6.44
CA LEU A 291 5.77 20.21 -7.75
C LEU A 291 5.72 21.63 -8.34
N SER A 292 5.22 22.60 -7.59
CA SER A 292 5.20 24.00 -8.02
C SER A 292 6.59 24.49 -8.40
N LYS A 293 7.60 24.26 -7.55
CA LYS A 293 8.97 24.72 -7.79
C LYS A 293 9.61 24.12 -9.04
N ILE A 294 9.30 22.86 -9.36
CA ILE A 294 9.83 22.20 -10.55
C ILE A 294 9.10 22.67 -11.81
N LEU A 295 7.77 22.82 -11.74
CA LEU A 295 6.92 22.94 -12.92
C LEU A 295 6.50 24.38 -13.23
N LEU A 296 6.50 25.28 -12.26
CA LEU A 296 6.07 26.66 -12.44
C LEU A 296 7.27 27.61 -12.57
N PRO A 297 7.17 28.62 -13.44
CA PRO A 297 8.16 29.67 -13.50
C PRO A 297 8.12 30.52 -12.22
N PRO A 298 9.24 31.16 -11.81
CA PRO A 298 9.34 31.88 -10.53
C PRO A 298 8.27 32.95 -10.32
N GLU A 299 7.77 33.56 -11.39
CA GLU A 299 6.76 34.64 -11.34
C GLU A 299 5.36 34.13 -10.96
N LEU A 300 5.12 32.82 -11.07
CA LEU A 300 3.86 32.17 -10.68
C LEU A 300 3.93 31.50 -9.30
N LEU A 301 5.08 31.58 -8.62
CA LEU A 301 5.24 31.03 -7.27
C LEU A 301 4.75 32.04 -6.21
N TYR A 302 3.51 31.84 -5.74
CA TYR A 302 2.97 32.63 -4.64
C TYR A 302 3.37 32.04 -3.27
N PRO A 303 3.91 32.83 -2.34
CA PRO A 303 4.21 32.35 -0.99
C PRO A 303 2.98 31.78 -0.28
N VAL A 304 3.20 30.73 0.50
CA VAL A 304 2.20 29.94 1.25
C VAL A 304 1.24 29.12 0.36
N LYS A 305 1.13 29.43 -0.93
CA LYS A 305 0.34 28.68 -1.91
C LYS A 305 1.20 27.70 -2.70
N HIS A 306 2.23 28.20 -3.37
CA HIS A 306 3.08 27.44 -4.28
C HIS A 306 4.47 27.16 -3.71
N THR A 307 4.91 27.99 -2.76
CA THR A 307 6.20 27.87 -2.06
C THR A 307 6.00 28.23 -0.59
N ILE A 308 6.93 27.85 0.28
CA ILE A 308 6.89 28.28 1.68
C ILE A 308 7.30 29.75 1.83
N CYS A 309 8.21 30.21 0.97
CA CYS A 309 8.77 31.56 0.94
C CYS A 309 8.93 32.03 -0.51
#